data_AF-A0A838HXU2-F1
#
_entry.id   AF-A0A838HXU2-F1
#
_cell.length_a   1.000
_cell.length_b   1.000
_cell.length_c   1.000
_cell.angle_alpha   90.00
_cell.angle_beta   90.00
_cell.angle_gamma   90.00
#
_symmetry.space_group_name_H-M   'P 1'
#
loop_
_entity.id
_entity.type
_entity.pdbx_description
1 polymer ?
#
loop_
_entity_poly.entity_id
_entity_poly.type
_entity_poly.pdbx_seq_one_letter_code
_entity_poly.pdbx_strand_id
1 'polypeptide(L)'
;MVTEIPSTDPVYDDPQAERPLSELLSELLGDVTSLFRQEMDLAKAEVKQDVSRIAAAAREDLEGTRAEIAKVSAAAKDDLAEAKQITKPAGMLGGAAGAGLIALLLLSFALAWGLAEVVPAGVAFLIVGLLYAIVAGVLFSVGKKKLQQVNLAPDKTMSTLKAVNLPERTRESLQQVTPVPEQTVETLKEDVQWAKNQMR
;
A
#
# COMPACT_ATOMS: atom_id res chain seq x y z
N MET A 1 50.32 80.16 35.28
CA MET A 1 51.06 78.96 35.73
C MET A 1 50.04 78.09 36.45
N VAL A 2 49.66 76.98 35.82
CA VAL A 2 48.71 76.00 36.37
C VAL A 2 49.50 75.11 37.31
N THR A 3 49.09 74.99 38.57
CA THR A 3 49.68 74.07 39.55
C THR A 3 48.61 73.05 39.94
N GLU A 4 48.99 71.79 39.85
CA GLU A 4 48.14 70.58 39.84
C GLU A 4 47.30 70.40 41.11
N ILE A 5 46.08 69.89 40.92
CA ILE A 5 45.21 69.39 41.99
C ILE A 5 45.57 67.91 42.21
N PRO A 6 45.83 67.45 43.45
CA PRO A 6 46.11 66.04 43.70
C PRO A 6 44.86 65.19 43.45
N SER A 7 44.93 64.28 42.48
CA SER A 7 43.91 63.28 42.18
C SER A 7 43.99 62.13 43.19
N THR A 8 43.13 62.15 44.20
CA THR A 8 42.87 60.97 45.03
C THR A 8 41.74 60.18 44.39
N ASP A 9 42.08 59.26 43.48
CA ASP A 9 41.13 58.26 43.01
C ASP A 9 40.92 57.23 44.13
N PRO A 10 39.68 56.95 44.55
CA PRO A 10 39.43 55.83 45.44
C PRO A 10 39.74 54.54 44.67
N VAL A 11 40.76 53.81 45.13
CA VAL A 11 40.99 52.42 44.72
C VAL A 11 39.81 51.61 45.24
N TYR A 12 38.85 51.31 44.37
CA TYR A 12 37.81 50.32 44.63
C TYR A 12 38.49 48.95 44.57
N ASP A 13 38.82 48.40 45.74
CA ASP A 13 39.15 46.98 45.90
C ASP A 13 37.83 46.21 45.84
N ASP A 14 37.46 45.71 44.65
CA ASP A 14 36.25 44.93 44.42
C ASP A 14 36.56 43.42 44.51
N PRO A 15 36.31 42.76 45.65
CA PRO A 15 36.53 41.32 45.81
C PRO A 15 35.50 40.45 45.05
N GLN A 16 34.64 41.01 44.20
CA GLN A 16 33.60 40.29 43.45
C GLN A 16 33.73 40.38 41.93
N ALA A 17 34.77 41.04 41.40
CA ALA A 17 34.98 41.17 39.96
C ALA A 17 35.44 39.87 39.25
N GLU A 18 35.66 38.77 39.98
CA GLU A 18 36.17 37.49 39.45
C GLU A 18 35.21 36.31 39.65
N ARG A 19 33.90 36.49 39.41
CA ARG A 19 33.05 35.30 39.21
C ARG A 19 33.50 34.60 37.92
N PRO A 20 34.06 33.37 37.99
CA PRO A 20 34.66 32.76 36.82
C PRO A 20 33.57 32.49 35.78
N LEU A 21 33.85 32.82 34.52
CA LEU A 21 32.95 32.59 33.38
C LEU A 21 32.42 31.14 33.31
N SER A 22 33.17 30.18 33.85
CA SER A 22 32.76 28.79 33.97
C SER A 22 31.58 28.58 34.92
N GLU A 23 31.42 29.40 35.95
CA GLU A 23 30.32 29.30 36.91
C GLU A 23 29.03 29.85 36.28
N LEU A 24 29.10 31.00 35.60
CA LEU A 24 27.99 31.55 34.82
C LEU A 24 27.60 30.65 33.64
N LEU A 25 28.58 30.04 32.98
CA LEU A 25 28.33 29.07 31.91
C LEU A 25 27.75 27.77 32.46
N SER A 26 28.15 27.32 33.66
CA SER A 26 27.60 26.11 34.30
C SER A 26 26.17 26.32 34.79
N GLU A 27 25.85 27.51 35.30
CA GLU A 27 24.49 27.90 35.69
C GLU A 27 23.58 28.00 34.45
N LEU A 28 24.04 28.66 33.37
CA LEU A 28 23.30 28.74 32.12
C LEU A 28 23.15 27.37 31.42
N LEU A 29 24.20 26.54 31.38
CA LEU A 29 24.13 25.19 30.81
C LEU A 29 23.26 24.26 31.64
N GLY A 30 23.26 24.42 32.97
CA GLY A 30 22.37 23.71 33.89
C GLY A 30 20.91 24.04 33.62
N ASP A 31 20.58 25.34 33.55
CA ASP A 31 19.22 25.82 33.32
C ASP A 31 18.72 25.50 31.90
N VAL A 32 19.57 25.60 30.87
CA VAL A 32 19.19 25.19 29.50
C VAL A 32 18.97 23.68 29.41
N THR A 33 19.77 22.86 30.11
CA THR A 33 19.58 21.40 30.12
C THR A 33 18.31 21.00 30.88
N SER A 34 17.94 21.72 31.95
CA SER A 34 16.67 21.46 32.66
C SER A 34 15.46 21.90 31.83
N LEU A 35 15.52 23.07 31.21
CA LEU A 35 14.47 23.56 30.32
C LEU A 35 14.29 22.61 29.12
N PHE A 36 15.37 22.16 28.50
CA PHE A 36 15.30 21.26 27.35
C PHE A 36 14.63 19.92 27.69
N ARG A 37 14.93 19.32 28.85
CA ARG A 37 14.25 18.07 29.28
C ARG A 37 12.77 18.30 29.56
N GLN A 38 12.43 19.45 30.13
CA GLN A 38 11.05 19.81 30.47
C GLN A 38 10.22 20.12 29.21
N GLU A 39 10.80 20.81 28.24
CA GLU A 39 10.23 21.10 26.92
C GLU A 39 10.06 19.82 26.09
N MET A 40 11.01 18.88 26.17
CA MET A 40 10.92 17.60 25.46
C MET A 40 9.76 16.72 25.93
N ASP A 41 9.49 16.66 27.24
CA ASP A 41 8.39 15.85 27.78
C ASP A 41 7.02 16.41 27.37
N LEU A 42 6.89 17.74 27.33
CA LEU A 42 5.69 18.41 26.85
C LEU A 42 5.52 18.24 25.34
N ALA A 43 6.57 18.48 24.56
CA ALA A 43 6.56 18.30 23.11
C ALA A 43 6.22 16.85 22.73
N LYS A 44 6.73 15.86 23.46
CA LYS A 44 6.42 14.45 23.22
C LYS A 44 4.96 14.12 23.53
N ALA A 45 4.37 14.74 24.56
CA ALA A 45 2.96 14.57 24.90
C ALA A 45 2.04 15.21 23.84
N GLU A 46 2.37 16.43 23.40
CA GLU A 46 1.62 17.16 22.37
C GLU A 46 1.69 16.46 21.01
N VAL A 47 2.90 16.05 20.59
CA VAL A 47 3.10 15.29 19.36
C VAL A 47 2.33 13.97 19.38
N LYS A 48 2.30 13.25 20.52
CA LYS A 48 1.50 12.03 20.65
C LYS A 48 0.00 12.30 20.49
N GLN A 49 -0.48 13.41 21.05
CA GLN A 49 -1.88 13.83 20.91
C GLN A 49 -2.20 14.20 19.47
N ASP A 50 -1.35 14.97 18.79
CA ASP A 50 -1.52 15.35 17.39
C ASP A 50 -1.54 14.14 16.47
N VAL A 51 -0.59 13.21 16.67
CA VAL A 51 -0.56 11.94 15.94
C VAL A 51 -1.85 11.14 16.17
N SER A 52 -2.39 11.13 17.40
CA SER A 52 -3.63 10.42 17.70
C SER A 52 -4.86 11.06 17.05
N ARG A 53 -4.92 12.40 16.97
CA ARG A 53 -6.00 13.14 16.31
C ARG A 53 -5.95 12.95 14.80
N ILE A 54 -4.75 13.03 14.20
CA ILE A 54 -4.54 12.77 12.78
C ILE A 54 -4.90 11.32 12.45
N ALA A 55 -4.53 10.36 13.31
CA ALA A 55 -4.90 8.97 13.12
C ALA A 55 -6.42 8.73 13.23
N ALA A 56 -7.11 9.45 14.10
CA ALA A 56 -8.58 9.39 14.20
C ALA A 56 -9.24 10.01 12.97
N ALA A 57 -8.81 11.19 12.53
CA ALA A 57 -9.30 11.84 11.32
C ALA A 57 -9.06 10.99 10.06
N ALA A 58 -7.87 10.39 9.93
CA ALA A 58 -7.56 9.50 8.82
C ALA A 58 -8.42 8.23 8.82
N ARG A 59 -8.81 7.72 10.00
CA ARG A 59 -9.72 6.56 10.11
C ARG A 59 -11.14 6.90 9.68
N GLU A 60 -11.64 8.08 10.07
CA GLU A 60 -12.95 8.58 9.67
C GLU A 60 -13.02 8.77 8.15
N ASP A 61 -11.99 9.38 7.55
CA ASP A 61 -11.89 9.60 6.11
C ASP A 61 -11.80 8.27 5.31
N LEU A 62 -11.11 7.26 5.87
CA LEU A 62 -11.05 5.90 5.34
C LEU A 62 -12.40 5.17 5.38
N GLU A 63 -13.22 5.41 6.41
CA GLU A 63 -14.56 4.82 6.51
C GLU A 63 -15.54 5.46 5.52
N GLY A 64 -15.47 6.79 5.33
CA GLY A 64 -16.20 7.49 4.27
C GLY A 64 -15.82 6.96 2.89
N THR A 65 -14.52 6.87 2.62
CA THR A 65 -13.97 6.30 1.38
C THR A 65 -14.40 4.85 1.18
N ARG A 66 -14.43 4.03 2.24
CA ARG A 66 -14.90 2.63 2.17
C ARG A 66 -16.39 2.53 1.80
N ALA A 67 -17.22 3.44 2.31
CA ALA A 67 -18.65 3.47 1.99
C ALA A 67 -18.89 3.89 0.53
N GLU A 68 -18.11 4.84 0.02
CA GLU A 68 -18.17 5.23 -1.40
C GLU A 68 -17.64 4.13 -2.32
N ILE A 69 -16.50 3.51 -2.00
CA ILE A 69 -15.95 2.37 -2.76
C ILE A 69 -16.94 1.20 -2.77
N ALA A 70 -17.66 0.94 -1.67
CA ALA A 70 -18.69 -0.09 -1.63
C ALA A 70 -19.81 0.19 -2.64
N LYS A 71 -20.28 1.45 -2.73
CA LYS A 71 -21.28 1.89 -3.72
C LYS A 71 -20.76 1.79 -5.15
N VAL A 72 -19.53 2.26 -5.41
CA VAL A 72 -18.87 2.18 -6.74
C VAL A 72 -18.69 0.71 -7.17
N SER A 73 -18.29 -0.17 -6.26
CA SER A 73 -18.11 -1.59 -6.54
C SER A 73 -19.42 -2.36 -6.69
N ALA A 74 -20.53 -1.83 -6.17
CA ALA A 74 -21.86 -2.36 -6.40
C ALA A 74 -22.35 -1.95 -7.79
N ALA A 75 -22.23 -0.66 -8.15
CA ALA A 75 -22.56 -0.15 -9.48
C ALA A 75 -21.77 -0.87 -10.59
N ALA A 76 -20.46 -1.08 -10.38
CA ALA A 76 -19.61 -1.77 -11.34
C ALA A 76 -19.97 -3.26 -11.55
N LYS A 77 -20.64 -3.91 -10.59
CA LYS A 77 -21.07 -5.31 -10.73
C LYS A 77 -22.33 -5.43 -11.59
N ASP A 78 -23.23 -4.46 -11.46
CA ASP A 78 -24.45 -4.40 -12.25
C ASP A 78 -24.11 -4.11 -13.72
N ASP A 79 -23.20 -3.15 -13.97
CA ASP A 79 -22.70 -2.85 -15.31
C ASP A 79 -21.94 -4.03 -15.94
N LEU A 80 -21.21 -4.81 -15.12
CA LEU A 80 -20.49 -6.00 -15.58
C LEU A 80 -21.45 -7.16 -15.92
N ALA A 81 -22.59 -7.25 -15.24
CA ALA A 81 -23.63 -8.25 -15.54
C ALA A 81 -24.32 -7.96 -16.88
N GLU A 82 -24.54 -6.69 -17.19
CA GLU A 82 -25.08 -6.23 -18.48
C GLU A 82 -24.03 -6.35 -19.60
N ALA A 83 -22.77 -6.02 -19.32
CA ALA A 83 -21.64 -6.19 -20.25
C ALA A 83 -21.30 -7.67 -20.55
N LYS A 84 -21.78 -8.62 -19.73
CA LYS A 84 -21.57 -10.06 -19.91
C LYS A 84 -22.32 -10.63 -21.12
N GLN A 85 -23.29 -9.91 -21.66
CA GLN A 85 -23.95 -10.26 -22.93
C GLN A 85 -23.19 -9.76 -24.16
N ILE A 86 -22.27 -8.80 -23.97
CA ILE A 86 -21.45 -8.22 -25.02
C ILE A 86 -20.07 -8.88 -24.92
N THR A 87 -19.94 -10.18 -25.20
CA THR A 87 -18.73 -10.99 -24.93
C THR A 87 -17.55 -10.73 -25.88
N LYS A 88 -17.29 -9.47 -26.28
CA LYS A 88 -16.05 -9.05 -26.99
C LYS A 88 -15.38 -7.76 -26.43
N PRO A 89 -15.27 -7.54 -25.11
CA PRO A 89 -14.26 -6.62 -24.56
C PRO A 89 -13.37 -7.25 -23.47
N ALA A 90 -13.18 -8.58 -23.45
CA ALA A 90 -12.26 -9.22 -22.51
C ALA A 90 -10.80 -8.72 -22.63
N GLY A 91 -10.39 -8.27 -23.83
CA GLY A 91 -9.07 -7.69 -24.06
C GLY A 91 -8.91 -6.25 -23.58
N MET A 92 -9.99 -5.44 -23.54
CA MET A 92 -9.89 -4.02 -23.22
C MET A 92 -9.76 -3.76 -21.72
N LEU A 93 -10.40 -4.58 -20.86
CA LEU A 93 -10.21 -4.51 -19.41
C LEU A 93 -8.82 -4.97 -18.97
N GLY A 94 -8.29 -6.04 -19.58
CA GLY A 94 -6.90 -6.45 -19.37
C GLY A 94 -5.90 -5.41 -19.87
N GLY A 95 -6.16 -4.82 -21.04
CA GLY A 95 -5.37 -3.73 -21.60
C GLY A 95 -5.39 -2.46 -20.74
N ALA A 96 -6.55 -2.07 -20.20
CA ALA A 96 -6.70 -0.92 -19.32
C ALA A 96 -5.99 -1.14 -17.97
N ALA A 97 -6.05 -2.34 -17.40
CA ALA A 97 -5.32 -2.68 -16.19
C ALA A 97 -3.79 -2.60 -16.42
N GLY A 98 -3.31 -3.14 -17.54
CA GLY A 98 -1.90 -3.05 -17.93
C GLY A 98 -1.45 -1.60 -18.20
N ALA A 99 -2.23 -0.84 -18.96
CA ALA A 99 -1.96 0.56 -19.25
C ALA A 99 -2.02 1.43 -17.99
N GLY A 100 -2.94 1.14 -17.06
CA GLY A 100 -3.03 1.82 -15.77
C GLY A 100 -1.79 1.63 -14.91
N LEU A 101 -1.20 0.43 -14.89
CA LEU A 101 0.07 0.17 -14.20
C LEU A 101 1.23 0.96 -14.82
N ILE A 102 1.33 0.99 -16.15
CA ILE A 102 2.36 1.77 -16.85
C ILE A 102 2.18 3.28 -16.60
N ALA A 103 0.94 3.78 -16.68
CA ALA A 103 0.62 5.17 -16.41
C ALA A 103 0.96 5.57 -14.96
N LEU A 104 0.64 4.71 -13.98
CA LEU A 104 1.02 4.93 -12.58
C LEU A 104 2.54 4.94 -12.39
N LEU A 105 3.28 4.07 -13.09
CA LEU A 105 4.74 4.04 -13.04
C LEU A 105 5.34 5.34 -13.59
N LEU A 106 4.85 5.80 -14.75
CA LEU A 106 5.29 7.07 -15.34
C LEU A 106 4.93 8.27 -14.45
N LEU A 107 3.72 8.27 -13.87
CA LEU A 107 3.29 9.28 -12.92
C LEU A 107 4.21 9.32 -11.69
N SER A 108 4.58 8.16 -11.15
CA SER A 108 5.52 8.06 -10.03
C SER A 108 6.89 8.65 -10.39
N PHE A 109 7.39 8.39 -11.58
CA PHE A 109 8.68 8.91 -12.03
C PHE A 109 8.64 10.43 -12.25
N ALA A 110 7.54 10.94 -12.83
CA ALA A 110 7.31 12.38 -13.01
C ALA A 110 7.22 13.12 -11.67
N LEU A 111 6.53 12.54 -10.67
CA LEU A 111 6.47 13.06 -9.31
C LEU A 111 7.85 13.11 -8.66
N ALA A 112 8.62 12.03 -8.75
CA ALA A 112 9.97 11.98 -8.18
C ALA A 112 10.90 13.00 -8.84
N TRP A 113 10.84 13.15 -10.17
CA TRP A 113 11.64 14.13 -10.89
C TRP A 113 11.23 15.57 -10.55
N GLY A 114 9.92 15.86 -10.48
CA GLY A 114 9.43 17.18 -10.09
C GLY A 114 9.84 17.57 -8.67
N LEU A 115 9.85 16.62 -7.73
CA LEU A 115 10.29 16.87 -6.36
C LEU A 115 11.81 16.99 -6.25
N ALA A 116 12.57 16.33 -7.14
CA ALA A 116 14.03 16.40 -7.16
C ALA A 116 14.59 17.81 -7.49
N GLU A 117 13.76 18.72 -7.99
CA GLU A 117 14.14 20.13 -8.20
C GLU A 117 14.26 20.90 -6.87
N VAL A 118 13.45 20.52 -5.87
CA VAL A 118 13.34 21.23 -4.58
C VAL A 118 14.01 20.47 -3.43
N VAL A 119 14.25 19.17 -3.58
CA VAL A 119 14.95 18.34 -2.60
C VAL A 119 15.96 17.42 -3.27
N PRO A 120 17.01 16.94 -2.57
CA PRO A 120 17.95 15.98 -3.13
C PRO A 120 17.22 14.76 -3.70
N ALA A 121 17.59 14.32 -4.90
CA ALA A 121 16.89 13.27 -5.63
C ALA A 121 16.65 12.01 -4.79
N GLY A 122 17.64 11.58 -4.00
CA GLY A 122 17.49 10.44 -3.09
C GLY A 122 16.33 10.60 -2.08
N VAL A 123 16.12 11.80 -1.54
CA VAL A 123 15.03 12.10 -0.60
C VAL A 123 13.68 12.16 -1.31
N ALA A 124 13.63 12.70 -2.54
CA ALA A 124 12.41 12.68 -3.35
C ALA A 124 11.90 11.25 -3.60
N PHE A 125 12.79 10.35 -4.02
CA PHE A 125 12.45 8.94 -4.23
C PHE A 125 12.02 8.24 -2.93
N LEU A 126 12.59 8.60 -1.77
CA LEU A 126 12.15 8.07 -0.48
C LEU A 126 10.74 8.52 -0.09
N ILE A 127 10.39 9.80 -0.30
CA ILE A 127 9.05 10.33 0.00
C ILE A 127 8.01 9.66 -0.90
N VAL A 128 8.27 9.60 -2.21
CA VAL A 128 7.35 8.97 -3.16
C VAL A 128 7.22 7.47 -2.89
N GLY A 129 8.34 6.78 -2.63
CA GLY A 129 8.36 5.37 -2.25
C GLY A 129 7.56 5.08 -0.99
N LEU A 130 7.65 5.94 0.03
CA LEU A 130 6.87 5.83 1.26
C LEU A 130 5.36 5.99 1.00
N LEU A 131 4.98 6.95 0.16
CA LEU A 131 3.59 7.19 -0.22
C LEU A 131 2.98 5.96 -0.92
N TYR A 132 3.70 5.38 -1.88
CA TYR A 132 3.28 4.13 -2.53
C TYR A 132 3.31 2.92 -1.59
N ALA A 133 4.25 2.83 -0.66
CA ALA A 133 4.30 1.76 0.34
C ALA A 133 3.05 1.77 1.24
N ILE A 134 2.54 2.95 1.60
CA ILE A 134 1.28 3.08 2.34
C ILE A 134 0.12 2.56 1.49
N VAL A 135 -0.01 3.02 0.24
CA VAL A 135 -1.08 2.57 -0.68
C VAL A 135 -1.02 1.06 -0.90
N ALA A 136 0.16 0.52 -1.19
CA ALA A 136 0.38 -0.91 -1.38
C ALA A 136 0.07 -1.71 -0.11
N GLY A 137 0.47 -1.22 1.05
CA GLY A 137 0.16 -1.84 2.35
C GLY A 137 -1.34 -1.92 2.62
N VAL A 138 -2.09 -0.86 2.30
CA VAL A 138 -3.57 -0.87 2.39
C VAL A 138 -4.17 -1.87 1.42
N LEU A 139 -3.76 -1.84 0.15
CA LEU A 139 -4.29 -2.73 -0.89
C LEU A 139 -4.01 -4.21 -0.58
N PHE A 140 -2.80 -4.52 -0.12
CA PHE A 140 -2.41 -5.86 0.32
C PHE A 140 -3.24 -6.33 1.52
N SER A 141 -3.48 -5.45 2.49
CA SER A 141 -4.29 -5.76 3.67
C SER A 141 -5.74 -6.07 3.31
N VAL A 142 -6.32 -5.34 2.35
CA VAL A 142 -7.67 -5.59 1.85
C VAL A 142 -7.73 -6.87 1.01
N GLY A 143 -6.77 -7.08 0.11
CA GLY A 143 -6.68 -8.27 -0.73
C GLY A 143 -6.53 -9.55 0.09
N LYS A 144 -5.64 -9.55 1.10
CA LYS A 144 -5.42 -10.69 2.00
C LYS A 144 -6.68 -11.08 2.75
N LYS A 145 -7.45 -10.11 3.26
CA LYS A 145 -8.73 -10.36 3.94
C LYS A 145 -9.77 -10.97 2.99
N LYS A 146 -9.82 -10.53 1.73
CA LYS A 146 -10.75 -11.07 0.73
C LYS A 146 -10.38 -12.49 0.30
N LEU A 147 -9.08 -12.79 0.13
CA LEU A 147 -8.62 -14.14 -0.22
C LEU A 147 -8.90 -15.15 0.90
N GLN A 148 -8.86 -14.72 2.16
CA GLN A 148 -9.22 -15.58 3.30
C GLN A 148 -10.72 -15.87 3.39
N GLN A 149 -11.57 -15.05 2.77
CA GLN A 149 -13.02 -15.25 2.75
C GLN A 149 -13.48 -16.14 1.59
N VAL A 150 -12.65 -16.33 0.56
CA VAL A 150 -12.96 -17.25 -0.53
C VAL A 150 -12.44 -18.62 -0.12
N ASN A 151 -13.36 -19.55 0.14
CA ASN A 151 -13.01 -20.93 0.43
C ASN A 151 -12.40 -21.55 -0.85
N LEU A 152 -11.08 -21.52 -0.95
CA LEU A 152 -10.32 -22.00 -2.12
C LEU A 152 -10.33 -23.53 -2.23
N ALA A 153 -10.92 -24.24 -1.26
CA ALA A 153 -11.18 -25.66 -1.32
C ALA A 153 -12.59 -25.91 -1.90
N PRO A 154 -12.71 -26.58 -3.06
CA PRO A 154 -14.00 -27.00 -3.56
C PRO A 154 -14.52 -28.17 -2.71
N ASP A 155 -15.21 -27.86 -1.61
CA ASP A 155 -15.84 -28.85 -0.71
C ASP A 155 -16.84 -29.75 -1.44
N LYS A 156 -17.38 -29.26 -2.56
CA LYS A 156 -18.35 -29.98 -3.41
C LYS A 156 -17.71 -31.11 -4.24
N THR A 157 -16.38 -31.15 -4.41
CA THR A 157 -15.70 -32.22 -5.16
C THR A 157 -15.51 -33.46 -4.30
N MET A 158 -15.20 -33.28 -3.01
CA MET A 158 -15.02 -34.40 -2.07
C MET A 158 -16.35 -35.10 -1.77
N SER A 159 -17.47 -34.38 -1.74
CA SER A 159 -18.80 -35.01 -1.60
C SER A 159 -19.21 -35.79 -2.84
N THR A 160 -18.83 -35.37 -4.04
CA THR A 160 -19.11 -36.13 -5.27
C THR A 160 -18.21 -37.36 -5.38
N LEU A 161 -16.94 -37.25 -4.97
CA LEU A 161 -16.01 -38.40 -4.92
C LEU A 161 -16.38 -39.42 -3.82
N LYS A 162 -17.01 -38.99 -2.72
CA LYS A 162 -17.48 -39.88 -1.65
C LYS A 162 -18.91 -40.40 -1.87
N ALA A 163 -19.73 -39.67 -2.63
CA ALA A 163 -21.07 -40.09 -3.05
C ALA A 163 -21.04 -41.06 -4.25
N VAL A 164 -19.93 -41.12 -5.00
CA VAL A 164 -19.67 -42.16 -6.01
C VAL A 164 -19.14 -43.42 -5.32
N ASN A 165 -19.93 -43.97 -4.41
CA ASN A 165 -19.86 -45.39 -4.05
C ASN A 165 -20.62 -46.15 -5.15
N LEU A 166 -19.95 -46.43 -6.28
CA LEU A 166 -20.57 -47.12 -7.40
C LEU A 166 -21.15 -48.47 -6.92
N PRO A 167 -22.47 -48.70 -7.05
CA PRO A 167 -23.05 -50.01 -6.76
C PRO A 167 -22.53 -51.03 -7.80
N GLU A 168 -22.35 -52.28 -7.39
CA GLU A 168 -21.81 -53.38 -8.23
C GLU A 168 -22.49 -53.50 -9.61
N ARG A 169 -23.75 -53.06 -9.75
CA ARG A 169 -24.47 -53.00 -11.04
C ARG A 169 -23.80 -52.15 -12.12
N THR A 170 -23.02 -51.12 -11.77
CA THR A 170 -22.33 -50.30 -12.77
C THR A 170 -21.13 -51.02 -13.37
N ARG A 171 -20.54 -52.00 -12.66
CA ARG A 171 -19.41 -52.81 -13.18
C ARG A 171 -19.83 -53.74 -14.32
N GLU A 172 -21.07 -54.22 -14.30
CA GLU A 172 -21.63 -55.03 -15.39
C GLU A 172 -21.88 -54.18 -16.64
N SER A 173 -22.33 -52.93 -16.49
CA SER A 173 -22.53 -51.98 -17.60
C SER A 173 -21.21 -51.50 -18.23
N LEU A 174 -20.11 -51.48 -17.47
CA LEU A 174 -18.79 -51.12 -17.98
C LEU A 174 -18.10 -52.26 -18.73
N GLN A 175 -18.55 -53.50 -18.58
CA GLN A 175 -18.09 -54.64 -19.38
C GLN A 175 -18.84 -54.78 -20.72
N GLN A 176 -19.88 -53.97 -20.94
CA GLN A 176 -20.70 -53.97 -22.16
C GLN A 176 -20.36 -52.82 -23.12
N VAL A 177 -19.38 -51.98 -22.79
CA VAL A 177 -18.82 -51.00 -23.74
C VAL A 177 -17.74 -51.69 -24.57
N THR A 178 -18.19 -52.38 -25.60
CA THR A 178 -17.39 -52.97 -26.69
C THR A 178 -16.85 -51.86 -27.63
N PRO A 179 -15.92 -52.17 -28.55
CA PRO A 179 -14.85 -51.28 -29.02
C PRO A 179 -15.32 -50.04 -29.76
N VAL A 180 -14.39 -49.09 -29.87
CA VAL A 180 -14.54 -47.77 -30.50
C VAL A 180 -15.37 -47.88 -31.80
N PRO A 181 -16.47 -47.14 -31.93
CA PRO A 181 -17.30 -47.18 -33.14
C PRO A 181 -16.51 -46.69 -34.36
N GLU A 182 -16.35 -47.53 -35.38
CA GLU A 182 -15.59 -47.18 -36.60
C GLU A 182 -16.17 -45.97 -37.34
N GLN A 183 -17.48 -45.71 -37.21
CA GLN A 183 -18.10 -44.53 -37.82
C GLN A 183 -17.61 -43.21 -37.22
N THR A 184 -17.22 -43.18 -35.94
CA THR A 184 -16.62 -41.98 -35.34
C THR A 184 -15.21 -41.74 -35.90
N VAL A 185 -14.51 -42.80 -36.32
CA VAL A 185 -13.21 -42.66 -36.99
C VAL A 185 -13.39 -42.06 -38.38
N GLU A 186 -14.44 -42.42 -39.12
CA GLU A 186 -14.73 -41.81 -40.43
C GLU A 186 -15.13 -40.33 -40.30
N THR A 187 -16.00 -39.99 -39.35
CA THR A 187 -16.38 -38.57 -39.13
C THR A 187 -15.18 -37.73 -38.70
N LEU A 188 -14.34 -38.23 -37.79
CA LEU A 188 -13.12 -37.52 -37.40
C LEU A 188 -12.11 -37.39 -38.54
N LYS A 189 -12.10 -38.33 -39.49
CA LYS A 189 -11.25 -38.28 -40.67
C LYS A 189 -11.73 -37.24 -41.68
N GLU A 190 -13.04 -37.10 -41.87
CA GLU A 190 -13.64 -36.02 -42.67
C GLU A 190 -13.35 -34.64 -42.05
N ASP A 191 -13.51 -34.50 -40.74
CA ASP A 191 -13.25 -33.24 -40.02
C ASP A 191 -11.78 -32.81 -40.14
N VAL A 192 -10.85 -33.78 -40.06
CA VAL A 192 -9.42 -33.53 -40.26
C VAL A 192 -9.10 -33.15 -41.71
N GLN A 193 -9.76 -33.78 -42.69
CA GLN A 193 -9.56 -33.46 -44.11
C GLN A 193 -10.06 -32.05 -44.44
N TRP A 194 -11.22 -31.67 -43.92
CA TRP A 194 -11.74 -30.31 -44.05
C TRP A 194 -10.78 -29.28 -43.45
N ALA A 195 -10.29 -29.54 -42.23
CA ALA A 195 -9.34 -28.65 -41.56
C ALA A 195 -8.02 -28.50 -42.32
N LYS A 196 -7.54 -29.58 -42.95
CA LYS A 196 -6.31 -29.56 -43.75
C LYS A 196 -6.47 -28.75 -45.04
N ASN A 197 -7.67 -28.78 -45.66
CA ASN A 197 -7.94 -28.02 -46.88
C ASN A 197 -8.10 -26.51 -46.60
N GLN A 198 -8.47 -26.13 -45.38
CA GLN A 198 -8.62 -24.73 -44.98
C GLN A 198 -7.30 -24.01 -44.68
N MET A 199 -6.22 -24.75 -44.37
CA MET A 199 -4.90 -24.16 -44.08
C MET A 199 -3.98 -24.02 -45.31
N ARG A 200 -4.44 -24.38 -46.51
CA ARG A 200 -3.67 -24.30 -47.75
C ARG A 200 -4.22 -23.23 -48.67
#